data_AF-A0A3D0Z120-F1
#
_entry.id   AF-A0A3D0Z120-F1
#
_cell.length_a   1.000
_cell.length_b   1.000
_cell.length_c   1.000
_cell.angle_alpha   90.00
_cell.angle_beta   90.00
_cell.angle_gamma   90.00
#
_symmetry.space_group_name_H-M   'P 1'
#
loop_
_entity.id
_entity.type
_entity.pdbx_description
1 polymer ?
#
loop_
_entity_poly.entity_id
_entity_poly.type
_entity_poly.pdbx_seq_one_letter_code
_entity_poly.pdbx_strand_id
1 'polypeptide(L)' 'MTVKEFLTALSLAPGVSGFEDPVAAIVERAWADLGCEVRRDNLGNVIALRRGTGPTGTRRLKV' A
#
# COMPACT_ATOMS: atom_id res chain seq x y z
N MET A 1 2.64 -14.38 1.70
CA MET A 1 3.07 -13.99 3.06
C MET A 1 1.89 -14.10 4.00
N THR A 2 2.07 -14.62 5.21
CA THR A 2 1.03 -14.60 6.25
C THR A 2 0.94 -13.24 6.92
N VAL A 3 -0.17 -12.95 7.62
CA VAL A 3 -0.33 -11.68 8.36
C VAL A 3 0.78 -11.51 9.42
N LYS A 4 1.14 -12.58 10.12
CA LYS A 4 2.20 -12.54 11.14
C LYS A 4 3.56 -12.19 10.54
N GLU A 5 3.91 -12.83 9.41
CA GLU A 5 5.14 -12.52 8.68
C GLU A 5 5.15 -11.06 8.24
N PHE A 6 4.02 -10.56 7.71
CA PHE A 6 3.87 -9.19 7.25
C PHE A 6 4.12 -8.17 8.35
N LEU A 7 3.45 -8.34 9.49
CA LEU A 7 3.62 -7.46 10.64
C LEU A 7 5.06 -7.52 11.17
N THR A 8 5.66 -8.71 11.21
CA THR A 8 7.06 -8.88 11.63
C THR A 8 8.01 -8.13 10.70
N ALA A 9 7.85 -8.26 9.38
CA ALA A 9 8.67 -7.56 8.40
C ALA A 9 8.52 -6.04 8.51
N LEU A 10 7.30 -5.53 8.65
CA LEU A 10 7.06 -4.09 8.85
C LEU A 10 7.71 -3.57 10.13
N SER A 11 7.56 -4.27 11.25
CA SER A 11 8.08 -3.82 12.54
C SER A 11 9.60 -3.82 12.62
N LEU A 12 10.27 -4.67 11.83
CA LEU A 12 11.73 -4.78 11.81
C LEU A 12 12.38 -3.92 10.72
N ALA A 13 11.59 -3.41 9.77
CA ALA A 13 12.13 -2.60 8.69
C ALA A 13 12.47 -1.18 9.17
N PRO A 14 13.61 -0.61 8.72
CA PRO A 14 13.93 0.78 8.99
C PRO A 14 12.95 1.71 8.26
N GLY A 15 12.38 2.66 9.00
CA GLY A 15 11.37 3.61 8.51
C GLY A 15 11.48 4.94 9.22
N VAL A 16 12.69 5.51 9.27
CA VAL A 16 12.91 6.87 9.77
C VAL A 16 12.22 7.85 8.83
N SER A 17 11.61 8.90 9.37
CA SER A 17 10.95 9.92 8.56
C SER A 17 11.86 10.48 7.47
N GLY A 18 11.43 10.41 6.21
CA GLY A 18 12.19 10.80 5.02
C GLY A 18 13.09 9.71 4.42
N PHE A 19 13.16 8.51 5.02
CA PHE A 19 13.93 7.35 4.54
C PHE A 19 13.08 6.06 4.59
N GLU A 20 11.80 6.16 4.27
CA GLU A 20 10.83 5.08 4.39
C GLU A 20 10.90 4.01 3.28
N ASP A 21 11.84 4.13 2.33
CA ASP A 21 11.99 3.22 1.20
C ASP A 21 11.94 1.71 1.54
N PRO A 22 12.58 1.24 2.63
CA PRO A 22 12.55 -0.18 3.00
C PRO A 22 11.15 -0.66 3.42
N VAL A 23 10.43 0.17 4.19
CA VAL A 23 9.04 -0.11 4.59
C VAL A 23 8.12 -0.04 3.37
N ALA A 24 8.31 0.96 2.51
CA ALA A 24 7.55 1.14 1.28
C ALA A 24 7.65 -0.11 0.38
N ALA A 25 8.84 -0.68 0.18
CA ALA A 25 9.04 -1.88 -0.62
C ALA A 25 8.28 -3.11 -0.10
N ILE A 26 8.17 -3.26 1.24
CA ILE A 26 7.41 -4.34 1.87
C ILE A 26 5.92 -4.18 1.58
N VAL A 27 5.39 -2.97 1.74
CA VAL A 27 3.97 -2.66 1.48
C VAL A 27 3.63 -2.86 0.01
N GLU A 28 4.47 -2.39 -0.91
CA GLU A 28 4.24 -2.54 -2.34
C GLU A 28 4.09 -4.00 -2.76
N ARG A 29 5.03 -4.84 -2.35
CA ARG A 29 5.00 -6.27 -2.68
C ARG A 29 3.75 -6.92 -2.11
N ALA A 30 3.44 -6.67 -0.84
CA ALA A 30 2.29 -7.26 -0.19
C ALA A 30 0.96 -6.84 -0.86
N TRP A 31 0.85 -5.60 -1.36
CA TRP A 31 -0.38 -5.13 -2.01
C TRP A 31 -0.47 -5.59 -3.46
N ALA A 32 0.67 -5.71 -4.15
CA ALA A 32 0.73 -6.32 -5.49
C ALA A 32 0.29 -7.78 -5.44
N ASP A 33 0.72 -8.55 -4.42
CA ASP A 33 0.30 -9.94 -4.19
C ASP A 33 -1.22 -10.06 -3.95
N LEU A 34 -1.88 -8.99 -3.46
CA LEU A 34 -3.33 -8.91 -3.29
C LEU A 34 -4.08 -8.45 -4.56
N GLY A 35 -3.36 -8.27 -5.67
CA GLY A 35 -3.93 -7.86 -6.96
C GLY A 35 -4.27 -6.37 -7.04
N CYS A 36 -3.66 -5.53 -6.21
CA CYS A 36 -3.81 -4.08 -6.32
C CYS A 36 -2.93 -3.52 -7.45
N GLU A 37 -3.39 -2.44 -8.09
CA GLU A 37 -2.53 -1.57 -8.90
C GLU A 37 -1.70 -0.71 -7.94
N VAL A 38 -0.40 -0.90 -7.89
CA VAL A 38 0.51 -0.24 -6.94
C VAL A 38 1.39 0.77 -7.67
N ARG A 39 1.53 1.97 -7.08
CA ARG A 39 2.39 3.04 -7.59
C ARG A 39 3.03 3.84 -6.45
N ARG A 40 4.14 4.52 -6.75
CA ARG A 40 4.73 5.55 -5.89
C ARG A 40 4.48 6.95 -6.44
N ASP A 41 4.40 7.92 -5.54
CA ASP A 41 4.53 9.33 -5.90
C ASP A 41 5.97 9.83 -5.67
N ASN A 42 6.21 11.10 -6.00
CA ASN A 42 7.53 11.73 -5.86
C ASN A 42 7.98 11.91 -4.40
N LEU A 43 7.08 11.75 -3.42
CA LEU A 43 7.40 11.83 -2.00
C LEU A 43 7.68 10.45 -1.38
N GLY A 44 7.59 9.38 -2.17
CA GLY A 44 7.81 8.01 -1.71
C GLY A 44 6.56 7.35 -1.11
N ASN A 45 5.38 7.98 -1.21
CA ASN A 45 4.16 7.35 -0.73
C ASN A 45 3.78 6.16 -1.61
N VAL A 46 3.44 5.04 -0.99
CA VAL A 46 2.89 3.88 -1.69
C VAL A 46 1.37 4.01 -1.78
N ILE A 47 0.85 4.05 -3.01
CA ILE A 47 -0.57 4.14 -3.29
C ILE A 47 -0.99 2.83 -3.96
N ALA A 48 -1.85 2.08 -3.28
CA ALA A 48 -2.40 0.84 -3.82
C ALA A 48 -3.89 1.00 -4.10
N LEU A 49 -4.27 0.78 -5.36
CA LEU A 49 -5.63 0.91 -5.85
C LEU A 49 -6.23 -0.47 -6.12
N ARG A 50 -7.37 -0.75 -5.48
CA ARG A 50 -8.26 -1.84 -5.86
C ARG A 50 -9.56 -1.25 -6.39
N ARG A 51 -9.85 -1.49 -7.67
CA ARG A 51 -11.08 -1.01 -8.30
C ARG A 51 -12.27 -1.76 -7.72
N GLY A 52 -13.25 -1.02 -7.22
CA GLY A 52 -14.53 -1.59 -6.79
C GLY A 52 -15.38 -2.00 -7.98
N THR A 53 -16.42 -2.80 -7.72
CA THR A 53 -17.39 -3.27 -8.73
C THR A 53 -18.62 -2.36 -8.85
N GLY A 54 -18.61 -1.20 -8.19
CA GLY A 54 -19.72 -0.26 -8.22
C GLY A 54 -19.91 0.42 -9.59
N PRO A 55 -21.09 1.01 -9.86
CA PRO A 55 -21.34 1.76 -11.08
C PRO A 55 -20.29 2.86 -11.28
N THR A 56 -19.79 2.99 -12.50
CA THR A 56 -18.81 4.03 -12.84
C THR A 56 -19.46 5.40 -12.70
N GLY A 57 -18.81 6.33 -11.99
CA GLY A 57 -19.27 7.72 -11.87
C GLY A 57 -20.15 8.04 -10.65
N THR A 58 -20.61 7.06 -9.87
CA THR A 58 -21.30 7.34 -8.60
C THR A 58 -20.30 7.52 -7.47
N ARG A 59 -19.77 8.74 -7.32
CA ARG A 59 -19.00 9.11 -6.13
C ARG A 59 -19.99 9.23 -4.97
N ARG A 60 -20.01 8.25 -4.04
CA ARG A 60 -20.66 8.47 -2.74
C ARG A 60 -19.82 9.46 -1.95
N LEU A 61 -20.09 10.75 -2.12
CA LEU A 61 -19.66 11.74 -1.15
C LEU A 61 -20.42 11.44 0.14
N LYS A 62 -19.71 10.97 1.17
CA LYS A 62 -20.25 10.99 2.53
C LYS A 62 -20.22 12.46 2.95
N VAL A 63 -21.39 13.09 2.95
CA VAL A 63 -21.63 14.41 3.57
C VAL A 63 -21.74 14.22 5.07
#